data_AF-E2BPA1-F1
#
_entry.id   AF-E2BPA1-F1
#
_cell.length_a   1.000
_cell.length_b   1.000
_cell.length_c   1.000
_cell.angle_alpha   90.00
_cell.angle_beta   90.00
_cell.angle_gamma   90.00
#
_symmetry.space_group_name_H-M   'P 1'
#
loop_
_entity.id
_entity.type
_entity.pdbx_description
1 polymer ?
#
loop_
_entity_poly.entity_id
_entity_poly.type
_entity_poly.pdbx_seq_one_letter_code
_entity_poly.pdbx_strand_id
1 'polypeptide(L)'
;RLQNEIDQLLEDTNGQPSYVTINNMEYLDAVLKEALRVYPVAMVYDRICVRDFELPPALTGAKPYVVKKGDLLWIPVYALHHDIKYFKEPE
;
A
#
# COMPACT_ATOMS: atom_id res chain seq x y z
N ARG A 1 -0.52 -20.18 11.63
CA ARG A 1 0.68 -19.31 11.60
C ARG A 1 0.41 -18.04 12.41
N LEU A 2 -0.46 -17.14 11.96
CA LEU A 2 -0.83 -15.93 12.73
C LEU A 2 -1.40 -16.27 14.12
N GLN A 3 -2.31 -17.23 14.20
CA GLN A 3 -2.85 -17.68 15.49
C GLN A 3 -1.75 -18.10 16.46
N ASN A 4 -0.80 -18.93 16.03
CA ASN A 4 0.33 -19.35 16.86
C ASN A 4 1.19 -18.15 17.33
N GLU A 5 1.40 -17.13 16.48
CA GLU A 5 2.12 -15.91 16.86
C GLU A 5 1.36 -15.12 17.94
N ILE A 6 0.02 -15.03 17.82
CA ILE A 6 -0.85 -14.41 18.84
C ILE A 6 -0.80 -15.21 20.14
N ASP A 7 -0.95 -16.54 20.07
CA ASP A 7 -0.97 -17.42 21.24
C ASP A 7 0.36 -17.31 22.02
N GLN A 8 1.50 -17.34 21.31
CA GLN A 8 2.82 -17.16 21.93
C GLN A 8 2.95 -15.80 22.61
N LEU A 9 2.52 -14.71 21.95
CA LEU A 9 2.57 -13.38 22.55
C LEU A 9 1.73 -13.32 23.84
N LEU A 10 0.56 -13.96 23.85
CA LEU A 10 -0.31 -14.00 25.03
C LEU A 10 0.33 -14.80 26.17
N GLU A 11 0.99 -15.92 25.88
CA GLU A 11 1.77 -16.68 26.87
C GLU A 11 2.90 -15.83 27.46
N ASP A 12 3.70 -15.18 26.60
CA ASP A 12 4.87 -14.38 27.01
C ASP A 12 4.51 -13.14 27.84
N THR A 13 3.28 -12.64 27.68
CA THR A 13 2.79 -11.41 28.33
C THR A 13 1.80 -11.68 29.47
N ASN A 14 1.63 -12.94 29.89
CA ASN A 14 0.62 -13.35 30.88
C ASN A 14 -0.80 -12.83 30.53
N GLY A 15 -1.14 -12.86 29.24
CA GLY A 15 -2.42 -12.43 28.70
C GLY A 15 -2.62 -10.91 28.63
N GLN A 16 -1.60 -10.10 28.90
CA GLN A 16 -1.68 -8.63 28.89
C GLN A 16 -0.64 -8.00 27.95
N PRO A 17 -0.78 -8.21 26.63
CA PRO A 17 0.14 -7.60 25.68
C PRO A 17 -0.07 -6.08 25.65
N SER A 18 1.05 -5.35 25.58
CA SER A 18 1.06 -3.91 25.37
C SER A 18 0.79 -3.55 23.91
N TYR A 19 0.44 -2.29 23.66
CA TYR A 19 0.34 -1.76 22.29
C TYR A 19 1.64 -1.95 21.50
N VAL A 20 2.80 -1.69 22.13
CA VAL A 20 4.11 -1.80 21.49
C VAL A 20 4.40 -3.24 21.07
N THR A 21 4.10 -4.21 21.93
CA THR A 21 4.32 -5.63 21.63
C THR A 21 3.42 -6.13 20.51
N ILE A 22 2.17 -5.67 20.44
CA ILE A 22 1.27 -6.02 19.32
C ILE A 22 1.78 -5.43 17.99
N ASN A 23 2.26 -4.17 18.01
CA ASN A 23 2.79 -3.53 16.80
C ASN A 23 4.09 -4.17 16.29
N ASN A 24 4.79 -4.93 17.13
CA ASN A 24 6.01 -5.65 16.76
C ASN A 24 5.73 -7.10 16.29
N MET A 25 4.47 -7.51 16.16
CA MET A 25 4.12 -8.82 15.61
C MET A 25 4.32 -8.83 14.10
N GLU A 26 5.41 -9.45 13.64
CA GLU A 26 5.83 -9.41 12.25
C GLU A 26 4.82 -10.07 11.30
N TYR A 27 4.26 -11.22 11.66
CA TYR A 27 3.34 -11.93 10.78
C TYR A 27 1.96 -11.28 10.77
N LEU A 28 1.50 -10.73 11.89
CA LEU A 28 0.31 -9.88 11.94
C LEU A 28 0.45 -8.65 11.02
N ASP A 29 1.57 -7.94 11.09
CA ASP A 29 1.86 -6.79 10.22
C ASP A 29 1.87 -7.20 8.74
N ALA A 30 2.49 -8.34 8.41
CA ALA A 30 2.47 -8.88 7.06
C ALA A 30 1.05 -9.20 6.57
N VAL A 31 0.22 -9.84 7.41
CA VAL A 31 -1.18 -10.16 7.09
C VAL A 31 -2.00 -8.90 6.85
N LEU A 32 -1.87 -7.89 7.72
CA LEU A 32 -2.59 -6.62 7.57
C LEU A 32 -2.18 -5.87 6.31
N LYS A 33 -0.87 -5.80 6.03
CA LYS A 33 -0.34 -5.16 4.82
C LYS A 33 -0.81 -5.87 3.55
N GLU A 34 -0.81 -7.20 3.54
CA GLU A 34 -1.22 -7.96 2.37
C GLU A 34 -2.73 -7.91 2.15
N ALA A 35 -3.53 -7.93 3.22
CA ALA A 35 -4.96 -7.71 3.13
C ALA A 35 -5.30 -6.33 2.54
N LEU A 36 -4.58 -5.28 2.95
CA LEU A 36 -4.76 -3.93 2.39
C LEU A 36 -4.17 -3.75 0.99
N ARG A 37 -3.19 -4.58 0.60
CA ARG A 37 -2.69 -4.63 -0.77
C ARG A 37 -3.79 -5.16 -1.70
N VAL A 38 -4.33 -6.35 -1.40
CA VAL A 38 -5.34 -7.03 -2.22
C VAL A 38 -6.70 -6.32 -2.13
N TYR A 39 -7.08 -5.83 -0.96
CA TYR A 39 -8.34 -5.14 -0.71
C TYR A 39 -8.09 -3.71 -0.21
N PRO A 40 -7.62 -2.80 -1.08
CA PRO A 40 -7.37 -1.43 -0.68
C PRO A 40 -8.68 -0.73 -0.32
N VAL A 41 -8.64 0.10 0.73
CA VAL A 41 -9.81 0.87 1.19
C VAL A 41 -10.36 1.80 0.09
N ALA A 42 -9.47 2.37 -0.71
CA ALA A 42 -9.82 3.20 -1.86
C ALA A 42 -9.19 2.62 -3.13
N MET A 43 -10.02 2.40 -4.15
CA MET A 43 -9.59 1.83 -5.42
C MET A 43 -8.76 2.81 -6.26
N VAL A 44 -9.12 4.10 -6.18
CA VAL A 44 -8.52 5.21 -6.93
C VAL A 44 -8.46 6.44 -6.02
N TYR A 45 -7.39 7.22 -6.14
CA TYR A 45 -7.32 8.58 -5.61
C TYR A 45 -7.25 9.58 -6.77
N ASP A 46 -7.79 10.76 -6.57
CA ASP A 46 -7.74 11.84 -7.55
C ASP A 46 -7.06 13.11 -7.02
N ARG A 47 -6.46 13.90 -7.91
CA ARG A 47 -5.88 15.22 -7.60
C ARG A 47 -6.16 16.19 -8.73
N ILE A 48 -6.53 17.42 -8.40
CA ILE A 48 -6.59 18.52 -9.38
C ILE A 48 -5.26 19.27 -9.37
N CYS A 49 -4.68 19.46 -10.55
CA CYS A 49 -3.43 20.17 -10.70
C CYS A 49 -3.63 21.68 -10.48
N VAL A 50 -2.99 22.26 -9.47
CA VAL A 50 -3.20 23.68 -9.08
C VAL A 50 -2.29 24.65 -9.83
N ARG A 51 -1.26 24.15 -10.49
CA ARG A 51 -0.28 24.90 -11.30
C ARG A 51 0.35 23.96 -12.32
N ASP A 52 0.70 24.47 -13.50
CA ASP A 52 1.43 23.67 -14.50
C ASP A 52 2.63 22.97 -13.86
N PHE A 53 2.73 21.66 -14.08
CA PHE A 53 3.75 20.81 -13.48
C PHE A 53 4.24 19.77 -14.49
N GLU A 54 5.57 19.67 -14.64
CA GLU A 54 6.19 18.69 -15.52
C GLU A 54 6.46 17.38 -14.77
N LEU A 55 5.80 16.32 -15.20
CA LEU A 55 6.09 14.95 -14.77
C LEU A 55 7.29 14.40 -15.53
N PRO A 56 8.15 13.61 -14.87
CA PRO A 56 9.23 12.93 -15.55
C PRO A 56 8.70 11.94 -16.60
N PRO A 57 9.52 11.54 -17.58
CA PRO A 57 9.16 10.51 -18.54
C PRO A 57 8.70 9.22 -17.84
N ALA A 58 7.51 8.73 -18.19
CA ALA A 58 6.95 7.51 -17.61
C ALA A 58 7.66 6.23 -18.10
N LEU A 59 8.30 6.29 -19.26
CA LEU A 59 9.01 5.17 -19.89
C LEU A 59 10.38 5.62 -20.40
N THR A 60 11.32 4.68 -20.46
CA THR A 60 12.65 4.92 -21.05
C THR A 60 12.50 5.40 -22.50
N GLY A 61 13.05 6.57 -22.81
CA GLY A 61 12.95 7.20 -24.14
C GLY A 61 11.67 8.01 -24.38
N ALA A 62 10.73 8.05 -23.44
CA ALA A 62 9.58 8.96 -23.51
C ALA A 62 10.00 10.40 -23.20
N LYS A 63 9.16 11.36 -23.60
CA LYS A 63 9.32 12.78 -23.23
C LYS A 63 8.64 13.06 -21.89
N PRO A 64 9.10 14.08 -21.15
CA PRO A 64 8.36 14.61 -19.99
C PRO A 64 6.95 15.04 -20.41
N TYR A 65 6.00 14.99 -19.47
CA TYR A 65 4.62 15.40 -19.70
C TYR A 65 4.25 16.56 -18.80
N VAL A 66 3.74 17.65 -19.38
CA VAL A 66 3.28 18.81 -18.60
C VAL A 66 1.80 18.65 -18.29
N VAL A 67 1.49 18.40 -17.03
CA VAL A 67 0.13 18.46 -16.48
C VAL A 67 -0.25 19.92 -16.34
N LYS A 68 -1.38 20.32 -16.92
CA LYS A 68 -1.85 21.70 -16.89
C LYS A 68 -2.65 21.99 -15.64
N LYS A 69 -2.62 23.25 -15.20
CA LYS A 69 -3.51 23.71 -14.15
C LYS A 69 -4.96 23.42 -14.53
N GLY A 70 -5.68 22.75 -13.63
CA GLY A 70 -7.07 22.31 -13.81
C GLY A 70 -7.22 20.85 -14.23
N ASP A 71 -6.14 20.19 -14.68
CA ASP A 71 -6.20 18.78 -15.05
C ASP A 71 -6.48 17.89 -13.82
N LEU A 72 -7.31 16.87 -14.04
CA LEU A 72 -7.60 15.82 -13.06
C LEU A 72 -6.64 14.65 -13.26
N LEU A 73 -5.90 14.30 -12.21
CA LEU A 73 -5.01 13.14 -12.17
C LEU A 73 -5.66 12.03 -11.37
N TRP A 74 -5.70 10.83 -11.93
CA TRP A 74 -6.13 9.62 -11.24
C TRP A 74 -4.94 8.72 -10.91
N ILE A 75 -4.93 8.20 -9.68
CA ILE A 75 -3.93 7.30 -9.15
C ILE A 75 -4.63 5.95 -8.89
N PRO A 76 -4.47 4.95 -9.77
CA PRO A 76 -5.21 3.70 -9.70
C PRO A 76 -4.56 2.72 -8.71
N VAL A 77 -4.83 2.90 -7.42
CA VAL A 77 -4.25 2.11 -6.31
C VAL A 77 -4.47 0.61 -6.52
N TYR A 78 -5.71 0.21 -6.79
CA TYR A 78 -6.04 -1.21 -6.97
C TYR A 78 -5.24 -1.85 -8.11
N ALA A 79 -5.17 -1.18 -9.26
CA ALA A 79 -4.44 -1.69 -10.42
C ALA A 79 -2.94 -1.81 -10.13
N LEU A 80 -2.35 -0.83 -9.44
CA LEU A 80 -0.94 -0.87 -9.05
C LEU A 80 -0.66 -2.01 -8.05
N HIS A 81 -1.56 -2.24 -7.10
CA HIS A 81 -1.43 -3.32 -6.13
C HIS A 81 -1.58 -4.72 -6.72
N HIS A 82 -2.22 -4.85 -7.90
CA HIS A 82 -2.41 -6.12 -8.61
C HIS A 82 -1.55 -6.25 -9.87
N ASP A 83 -0.58 -5.35 -10.07
CA ASP A 83 0.31 -5.42 -11.23
C ASP A 83 1.44 -6.42 -10.98
N ILE A 84 1.52 -7.43 -11.86
CA ILE A 84 2.52 -8.51 -11.79
C ILE A 84 3.97 -8.03 -11.88
N LYS A 85 4.18 -6.82 -12.39
CA LYS A 85 5.49 -6.17 -12.38
C LYS A 85 5.99 -5.89 -10.96
N TYR A 86 5.08 -5.64 -10.02
CA TYR A 86 5.40 -5.28 -8.64
C TYR A 86 5.14 -6.43 -7.66
N PHE A 87 4.18 -7.31 -7.94
CA PHE A 87 3.77 -8.41 -7.07
C PHE A 87 3.72 -9.73 -7.82
N LYS A 88 4.41 -10.78 -7.35
CA LYS A 88 4.53 -12.05 -8.08
C LYS A 88 3.22 -12.83 -8.18
N GLU A 89 2.40 -12.76 -7.14
CA GLU A 89 1.09 -13.40 -7.01
C GLU A 89 0.11 -12.28 -6.64
N PRO A 90 -0.29 -11.46 -7.63
CA PRO A 90 -1.02 -10.23 -7.35
C PRO A 90 -2.48 -10.47 -6.91
N GLU A 91 -3.07 -11.60 -7.29
CA GLU A 91 -4.43 -12.04 -6.93
C GLU A 91 -4.66 -12.42 -5.46
#